data_AF-E2B0V2-F1
#
_entry.id   AF-E2B0V2-F1
#
_cell.length_a   1.000
_cell.length_b   1.000
_cell.length_c   1.000
_cell.angle_alpha   90.00
_cell.angle_beta   90.00
_cell.angle_gamma   90.00
#
_symmetry.space_group_name_H-M   'P 1'
#
loop_
_entity.id
_entity.type
_entity.pdbx_description
1 polymer ?
#
loop_
_entity_poly.entity_id
_entity_poly.type
_entity_poly.pdbx_seq_one_letter_code
_entity_poly.pdbx_strand_id
1 'polypeptide(L)'
;CFTAVRSQYDNTDSYTYISNNTHVYMLYNDYNATGFISSDAVNVANLNVKMQTFIEVVNLLYVNIFNFYVNIFDRRFDGLMGLSYSDISVDGITPVFNNM
;
A
#
# COMPACT_ATOMS: atom_id res chain seq x y z
N CYS A 1 -14.02 12.69 -2.19
CA CYS A 1 -14.52 12.69 -0.80
C CYS A 1 -14.22 11.31 -0.22
N PHE A 2 -13.03 11.12 0.35
CA PHE A 2 -12.62 9.85 0.95
C PHE A 2 -13.40 9.69 2.25
N THR A 3 -14.30 8.71 2.30
CA THR A 3 -15.19 8.49 3.44
C THR A 3 -14.42 7.80 4.56
N ALA A 4 -14.67 8.30 5.78
CA ALA A 4 -14.08 7.98 7.07
C ALA A 4 -14.26 6.53 7.60
N VAL A 5 -14.13 5.52 6.74
CA VAL A 5 -14.44 4.10 7.09
C VAL A 5 -13.18 3.23 7.19
N ARG A 6 -11.99 3.77 6.91
CA ARG A 6 -10.73 2.99 6.87
C ARG A 6 -9.63 3.60 7.72
N SER A 7 -8.79 2.74 8.27
CA SER A 7 -7.58 3.16 8.98
C SER A 7 -6.61 3.77 7.98
N GLN A 8 -6.16 4.99 8.25
CA GLN A 8 -5.18 5.69 7.42
C GLN A 8 -3.84 5.70 8.15
N TYR A 9 -2.77 5.45 7.40
CA TYR A 9 -1.43 5.60 7.92
C TYR A 9 -1.11 7.10 8.00
N ASP A 10 -0.65 7.55 9.17
CA ASP A 10 -0.17 8.91 9.39
C ASP A 10 1.35 8.86 9.62
N ASN A 11 2.10 9.43 8.68
CA ASN A 11 3.55 9.44 8.76
C ASN A 11 4.09 10.39 9.86
N THR A 12 3.28 11.34 10.35
CA THR A 12 3.69 12.29 11.38
C THR A 12 3.73 11.67 12.77
N ASP A 13 2.99 10.57 12.97
CA ASP A 13 2.95 9.82 14.22
C ASP A 13 4.09 8.78 14.35
N SER A 14 4.88 8.56 13.29
CA SER A 14 5.96 7.58 13.26
C SER A 14 7.34 8.22 13.31
N TYR A 15 8.14 7.82 14.30
CA TYR A 15 9.55 8.24 14.44
C TYR A 15 10.51 7.38 13.60
N THR A 16 10.06 6.24 13.08
CA THR A 16 10.84 5.36 12.18
C THR A 16 10.55 5.62 10.72
N TYR A 17 9.62 6.52 10.42
CA TYR A 17 9.26 6.94 9.07
C TYR A 17 10.45 7.55 8.33
N ILE A 18 10.63 7.10 7.09
CA ILE A 18 11.60 7.63 6.13
C ILE A 18 10.82 7.98 4.87
N SER A 19 10.78 9.29 4.56
CA SER A 19 10.12 9.79 3.37
C SER A 19 10.83 9.34 2.10
N ASN A 20 10.08 8.75 1.18
CA ASN A 20 10.54 8.43 -0.16
C ASN A 20 9.62 9.16 -1.15
N ASN A 21 9.85 10.46 -1.39
CA ASN A 21 8.98 11.37 -2.16
C ASN A 21 8.76 11.00 -3.65
N THR A 22 8.99 9.75 -4.02
CA THR A 22 8.71 9.16 -5.31
C THR A 22 7.21 8.95 -5.45
N HIS A 23 6.60 9.66 -6.40
CA HIS A 23 5.19 9.46 -6.75
C HIS A 23 5.01 8.17 -7.54
N VAL A 24 3.98 7.39 -7.18
CA VAL A 24 3.65 6.15 -7.87
C VAL A 24 2.24 6.22 -8.42
N TYR A 25 2.12 5.73 -9.64
CA TYR A 25 0.85 5.48 -10.29
C TYR A 25 0.74 3.97 -10.54
N MET A 26 -0.29 3.35 -9.96
CA MET A 26 -0.55 1.92 -10.09
C MET A 26 -1.89 1.69 -10.77
N LEU A 27 -1.82 1.03 -11.91
CA LEU A 27 -2.96 0.42 -12.59
C LEU A 27 -3.02 -1.05 -12.18
N TYR A 28 -4.04 -1.44 -11.43
CA TYR A 28 -4.29 -2.83 -11.08
C TYR A 28 -5.69 -3.22 -11.58
N ASN A 29 -5.76 -3.92 -12.70
CA ASN A 29 -7.01 -4.24 -13.41
C ASN A 29 -7.86 -2.98 -13.66
N ASP A 30 -9.00 -2.89 -12.98
CA ASP A 30 -10.02 -1.84 -13.04
C ASP A 30 -9.78 -0.73 -12.00
N TYR A 31 -8.68 -0.79 -11.27
CA TYR A 31 -8.36 0.15 -10.19
C TYR A 31 -7.20 1.05 -10.59
N ASN A 32 -7.38 2.35 -10.37
CA ASN A 32 -6.36 3.36 -10.52
C ASN A 32 -5.98 3.91 -9.14
N ALA A 33 -4.78 3.60 -8.69
CA ALA A 33 -4.24 4.11 -7.44
C ALA A 33 -3.10 5.10 -7.71
N THR A 34 -3.16 6.26 -7.07
CA THR A 34 -2.07 7.24 -7.05
C THR A 34 -1.58 7.39 -5.62
N GLY A 35 -0.28 7.46 -5.43
CA GLY A 35 0.32 7.51 -4.12
C GLY A 35 1.77 7.98 -4.12
N PHE A 36 2.44 7.73 -3.01
CA PHE A 36 3.87 7.96 -2.86
C PHE A 36 4.52 6.76 -2.16
N ILE A 37 5.79 6.53 -2.45
CA ILE A 37 6.58 5.51 -1.76
C ILE A 37 6.88 6.01 -0.35
N SER A 38 6.92 5.11 0.62
CA SER A 38 7.37 5.44 1.96
C SER A 38 7.98 4.23 2.62
N SER A 39 8.90 4.46 3.55
CA SER A 39 9.60 3.39 4.24
C SER A 39 9.42 3.56 5.74
N ASP A 40 8.99 2.49 6.42
CA ASP A 40 8.82 2.49 7.87
C ASP A 40 9.03 1.09 8.46
N ALA A 41 9.02 0.97 9.78
CA ALA A 41 8.97 -0.30 10.48
C ALA A 41 7.54 -0.88 10.43
N VAL A 42 7.42 -2.11 9.94
CA VAL A 42 6.13 -2.82 9.84
C VAL A 42 6.15 -4.03 10.77
N ASN A 43 5.17 -4.11 11.66
CA ASN A 43 4.95 -5.30 12.49
C ASN A 43 3.98 -6.27 11.79
N VAL A 44 4.42 -7.50 11.58
CA VAL A 44 3.59 -8.57 11.03
C VAL A 44 3.63 -9.75 12.00
N ALA A 45 2.51 -10.05 12.66
CA ALA A 45 2.41 -11.18 13.59
C ALA A 45 3.54 -11.23 14.65
N ASN A 46 3.84 -10.08 15.27
CA ASN A 46 4.93 -9.88 16.24
C ASN A 46 6.36 -9.89 15.67
N LEU A 47 6.52 -9.92 14.34
CA LEU A 47 7.81 -9.74 13.68
C LEU A 47 7.95 -8.27 13.26
N ASN A 48 8.97 -7.61 13.78
CA ASN A 48 9.30 -6.22 13.44
C ASN A 48 10.23 -6.20 12.22
N VAL A 49 9.66 -5.94 11.05
CA VAL A 49 10.40 -5.74 9.81
C VAL A 49 10.81 -4.27 9.73
N LYS A 50 12.11 -3.99 9.78
CA LYS A 50 12.64 -2.62 9.73
C LYS A 50 12.82 -2.17 8.28
N MET A 51 12.65 -0.86 8.04
CA MET A 51 12.88 -0.23 6.74
C MET A 51 12.08 -0.89 5.61
N GLN A 52 10.85 -1.32 5.90
CA GLN A 52 9.98 -1.84 4.88
C GLN A 52 9.45 -0.70 4.04
N THR A 53 9.71 -0.77 2.74
CA THR A 53 9.17 0.17 1.76
C THR A 53 7.78 -0.29 1.31
N PHE A 54 6.81 0.61 1.32
CA PHE A 54 5.43 0.41 0.90
C PHE A 54 4.91 1.66 0.18
N ILE A 55 3.66 1.61 -0.29
CA ILE A 55 3.03 2.72 -1.02
C ILE A 55 1.88 3.25 -0.21
N GLU A 56 1.91 4.55 0.05
CA GLU A 56 0.82 5.31 0.64
C GLU A 56 -0.14 5.75 -0.46
N VAL A 57 -1.33 5.17 -0.47
CA VAL A 57 -2.35 5.46 -1.49
C VAL A 57 -3.11 6.72 -1.10
N VAL A 58 -2.89 7.80 -1.87
CA VAL A 58 -3.55 9.10 -1.68
C VAL A 58 -4.90 9.13 -2.37
N ASN A 59 -4.96 8.61 -3.61
CA ASN A 59 -6.22 8.49 -4.33
C ASN A 59 -6.39 7.09 -4.87
N LEU A 60 -7.58 6.53 -4.65
CA LEU A 60 -8.00 5.29 -5.25
C LEU A 60 -9.27 5.58 -6.06
N LEU A 61 -9.15 5.49 -7.37
CA LEU A 61 -10.25 5.60 -8.31
C LEU A 61 -10.63 4.20 -8.78
N TYR A 62 -11.91 3.87 -8.61
CA TYR A 62 -12.48 2.68 -9.22
C TYR A 62 -12.92 3.02 -10.65
N VAL A 63 -12.29 2.39 -11.63
CA VAL A 63 -12.73 2.44 -13.01
C VAL A 63 -13.65 1.24 -13.20
N ASN A 64 -14.95 1.47 -13.19
CA ASN A 64 -15.95 0.41 -13.25
C ASN A 64 -16.02 -0.16 -14.67
N ILE A 65 -15.08 -1.03 -15.07
CA ILE A 65 -15.02 -1.62 -16.42
C ILE A 65 -15.91 -2.86 -16.51
N PHE A 66 -16.05 -3.61 -15.42
CA PHE A 66 -17.01 -4.71 -15.31
C PHE A 66 -17.78 -4.62 -14.00
N ASN A 67 -19.09 -4.47 -14.12
CA ASN A 67 -20.11 -4.36 -13.06
C ASN A 67 -20.29 -5.66 -12.24
N PHE A 68 -19.20 -6.40 -12.02
CA PHE A 68 -19.15 -7.77 -11.53
C PHE A 68 -18.33 -7.92 -10.23
N TYR A 69 -17.62 -6.87 -9.80
CA TYR A 69 -16.81 -6.91 -8.58
C TYR A 69 -17.44 -6.10 -7.46
N VAL A 70 -17.52 -6.73 -6.27
CA VAL A 70 -17.88 -6.13 -4.99
C VAL A 70 -17.14 -4.80 -4.83
N ASN A 71 -17.91 -3.70 -4.69
CA ASN A 71 -17.38 -2.34 -4.51
C ASN A 71 -16.25 -2.37 -3.48
N ILE A 72 -15.14 -1.69 -3.76
CA ILE A 72 -14.05 -1.58 -2.78
C ILE A 72 -14.53 -0.96 -1.46
N PHE A 73 -15.57 -0.13 -1.53
CA PHE A 73 -16.27 0.44 -0.38
C PHE A 73 -16.96 -0.60 0.53
N ASP A 74 -17.33 -1.77 0.01
CA ASP A 74 -17.92 -2.87 0.78
C ASP A 74 -16.86 -3.82 1.37
N ARG A 75 -15.59 -3.65 1.00
CA ARG A 75 -14.50 -4.51 1.47
C ARG A 75 -13.98 -4.07 2.83
N ARG A 76 -13.91 -5.03 3.77
CA ARG A 76 -13.47 -4.86 5.17
C ARG A 76 -11.94 -4.82 5.37
N PHE A 77 -11.16 -4.60 4.31
CA PHE A 77 -9.69 -4.49 4.43
C PHE A 77 -9.24 -3.06 4.16
N ASP A 78 -8.21 -2.63 4.87
CA ASP A 78 -7.65 -1.27 4.75
C ASP A 78 -6.61 -1.17 3.62
N GLY A 79 -5.87 -2.25 3.33
CA GLY A 79 -4.80 -2.26 2.33
C GLY A 79 -4.49 -3.63 1.74
N LEU A 80 -3.46 -3.69 0.91
CA LEU A 80 -2.95 -4.91 0.27
C LEU A 80 -1.50 -5.14 0.68
N MET A 81 -1.18 -6.36 1.11
CA MET A 81 0.19 -6.78 1.44
C MET A 81 0.66 -7.83 0.45
N GLY A 82 1.60 -7.44 -0.41
CA GLY A 82 2.22 -8.37 -1.36
C GLY A 82 3.19 -9.31 -0.67
N LEU A 83 2.97 -10.62 -0.78
CA LEU A 83 3.88 -11.66 -0.28
C LEU A 83 4.73 -12.27 -1.41
N SER A 84 4.90 -11.54 -2.51
CA SER A 84 5.57 -12.07 -3.68
C SER A 84 7.09 -11.86 -3.64
N TYR A 85 7.81 -12.65 -4.44
CA TYR A 85 9.27 -12.65 -4.49
C TYR A 85 9.82 -11.38 -5.17
N SER A 86 11.07 -11.01 -4.82
CA SER A 86 11.76 -9.81 -5.28
C SER A 86 11.83 -9.65 -6.80
N ASP A 87 11.86 -10.78 -7.52
CA ASP A 87 11.97 -10.82 -8.98
C ASP A 87 10.76 -10.25 -9.72
N ILE A 88 9.63 -10.05 -9.03
CA ILE A 88 8.41 -9.43 -9.57
C ILE A 88 7.97 -8.16 -8.84
N SER A 89 8.84 -7.61 -7.98
CA SER A 89 8.58 -6.32 -7.34
C SER A 89 8.70 -5.19 -8.35
N VAL A 90 7.68 -4.33 -8.43
CA VAL A 90 7.77 -3.08 -9.21
C VAL A 90 8.87 -2.23 -8.58
N ASP A 91 9.83 -1.76 -9.39
CA ASP A 91 11.00 -0.95 -8.98
C ASP A 91 12.04 -1.62 -8.05
N GLY A 92 12.06 -2.95 -7.92
CA GLY A 92 13.09 -3.63 -7.12
C GLY A 92 12.93 -3.46 -5.61
N ILE A 93 11.73 -3.06 -5.17
CA ILE A 93 11.39 -2.91 -3.76
C ILE A 93 11.47 -4.27 -3.06
N THR A 94 12.29 -4.36 -2.01
CA THR A 94 12.46 -5.59 -1.24
C THR A 94 11.15 -6.02 -0.59
N PRO A 95 10.64 -7.23 -0.88
CA PRO A 95 9.43 -7.74 -0.27
C PRO A 95 9.57 -7.89 1.24
N VAL A 96 8.45 -7.81 1.96
CA VAL A 96 8.43 -7.93 3.42
C VAL A 96 9.11 -9.21 3.91
N PHE A 97 8.89 -10.32 3.21
CA PHE A 97 9.47 -11.62 3.58
C PHE A 97 10.99 -11.67 3.40
N ASN A 98 11.55 -10.87 2.50
CA ASN A 98 13.01 -10.76 2.32
C ASN A 98 13.65 -9.85 3.38
N ASN A 99 12.88 -8.95 4.00
CA ASN A 99 13.32 -8.06 5.07
C ASN A 99 13.09 -8.62 6.48
N MET A 100 12.47 -9.81 6.62
CA MET A 100 12.29 -10.52 7.90
C MET A 100 13.59 -11.13 8.42
#